data_AF-A0A1B6B928-F1
#
_entry.id   AF-A0A1B6B928-F1
#
_cell.length_a   1.000
_cell.length_b   1.000
_cell.length_c   1.000
_cell.angle_alpha   90.00
_cell.angle_beta   90.00
_cell.angle_gamma   90.00
#
_symmetry.space_group_name_H-M   'P 1'
#
loop_
_entity.id
_entity.type
_entity.pdbx_description
1 polymer ?
#
loop_
_entity_poly.entity_id
_entity_poly.type
_entity_poly.pdbx_seq_one_letter_code
_entity_poly.pdbx_strand_id
1 'polypeptide(L)' 'MIIPSERVIDDMDLCIVFSNAIDNAINACDFVAEREPYITISAVQKGQFFMIEIENSCNKEQKKESVSGIGLQNSC' A
#
# COMPACT_ATOMS: atom_id res chain seq x y z
N MET A 1 -5.00 0.05 14.50
CA MET A 1 -4.72 1.27 13.72
C MET A 1 -5.52 2.40 14.34
N ILE A 2 -4.89 3.51 14.71
CA ILE A 2 -5.55 4.73 15.20
C ILE A 2 -5.09 5.85 14.27
N ILE A 3 -6.03 6.54 13.62
CA ILE A 3 -5.71 7.69 12.76
C ILE A 3 -5.76 8.96 13.64
N PRO A 4 -4.75 9.84 13.57
CA PRO A 4 -4.71 11.07 14.36
C PRO A 4 -5.95 11.94 14.13
N SER A 5 -6.51 12.49 15.19
CA SER A 5 -7.70 13.36 15.15
C SER A 5 -7.40 14.76 14.59
N GLU A 6 -6.20 15.28 14.85
CA GLU A 6 -5.72 16.54 14.26
C GLU A 6 -4.98 16.22 12.96
N ARG A 7 -5.67 16.38 11.84
CA ARG A 7 -5.16 16.04 10.52
C ARG A 7 -5.57 17.10 9.49
N VAL A 8 -4.67 17.32 8.54
CA VAL A 8 -4.87 18.25 7.41
C VAL A 8 -5.59 17.56 6.24
N ILE A 9 -5.55 16.22 6.21
CA ILE A 9 -6.16 15.38 5.17
C ILE A 9 -7.58 14.97 5.61
N ASP A 10 -8.54 15.11 4.71
CA ASP A 10 -9.92 14.65 4.90
C ASP A 10 -10.02 13.12 4.88
N ASP A 11 -11.04 12.58 5.54
CA ASP A 11 -11.28 11.13 5.59
C ASP A 11 -11.48 10.51 4.20
N MET A 12 -12.12 11.22 3.25
CA MET A 12 -12.32 10.72 1.89
C MET A 12 -11.02 10.66 1.09
N ASP A 13 -10.19 11.71 1.17
CA ASP A 13 -8.88 11.72 0.51
C ASP A 13 -7.99 10.61 1.05
N LEU A 14 -8.06 10.38 2.36
CA LEU A 14 -7.35 9.29 3.02
C LEU A 14 -7.83 7.93 2.53
N CYS A 15 -9.15 7.71 2.45
CA CYS A 15 -9.74 6.49 1.88
C CYS A 15 -9.28 6.25 0.45
N ILE A 16 -9.22 7.28 -0.40
CA ILE A 16 -8.76 7.17 -1.79
C ILE A 16 -7.31 6.69 -1.83
N VAL A 17 -6.42 7.29 -1.04
CA VAL A 17 -5.01 6.88 -0.98
C VAL A 17 -4.88 5.45 -0.45
N PHE A 18 -5.63 5.09 0.58
CA PHE A 18 -5.64 3.72 1.12
C PHE A 18 -6.13 2.70 0.09
N SER A 19 -7.25 2.95 -0.58
CA SER A 19 -7.78 2.06 -1.61
C SER A 19 -6.78 1.84 -2.72
N ASN A 20 -6.18 2.92 -3.24
CA ASN A 20 -5.15 2.81 -4.29
C ASN A 20 -3.95 1.97 -3.84
N ALA A 21 -3.49 2.14 -2.60
CA ALA A 21 -2.35 1.41 -2.08
C ALA A 21 -2.67 -0.08 -1.80
N ILE A 22 -3.87 -0.39 -1.32
CA ILE A 22 -4.35 -1.76 -1.12
C ILE A 22 -4.57 -2.46 -2.46
N ASP A 23 -5.18 -1.79 -3.43
CA ASP A 23 -5.39 -2.33 -4.78
C ASP A 23 -4.05 -2.68 -5.43
N ASN A 24 -3.03 -1.83 -5.26
CA ASN A 24 -1.67 -2.14 -5.71
C ASN A 24 -1.09 -3.39 -5.04
N ALA A 25 -1.28 -3.53 -3.72
CA ALA A 25 -0.80 -4.69 -2.97
C ALA A 25 -1.48 -6.00 -3.41
N ILE A 26 -2.81 -5.97 -3.65
CA ILE A 26 -3.58 -7.12 -4.14
C ILE A 26 -3.08 -7.53 -5.53
N ASN A 27 -2.98 -6.57 -6.46
CA ASN A 27 -2.50 -6.84 -7.82
C ASN A 27 -1.09 -7.43 -7.84
N ALA A 28 -0.22 -7.01 -6.93
CA ALA A 28 1.14 -7.56 -6.82
C ALA A 28 1.17 -8.98 -6.22
N CYS A 29 0.18 -9.35 -5.40
CA CYS A 29 0.05 -10.70 -4.83
C CYS A 29 -0.44 -11.74 -5.85
N ASP A 30 -1.27 -11.36 -6.82
CA ASP A 30 -1.85 -12.29 -7.81
C ASP A 30 -0.80 -13.05 -8.64
N PHE A 31 0.44 -12.57 -8.68
CA PHE A 31 1.54 -13.18 -9.44
C PHE A 31 2.45 -14.09 -8.60
N VAL A 32 2.14 -14.32 -7.32
CA VAL A 32 2.97 -15.16 -6.44
C VAL A 32 2.54 -16.62 -6.51
N ALA A 33 3.14 -17.38 -7.42
CA ALA A 33 2.86 -18.82 -7.59
C ALA A 33 3.52 -19.73 -6.53
N GLU A 34 4.55 -19.24 -5.83
CA GLU A 34 5.44 -20.09 -5.00
C GLU A 34 5.29 -19.87 -3.48
N ARG A 35 4.48 -18.89 -3.04
CA ARG A 35 4.25 -18.58 -1.62
C ARG A 35 2.79 -18.25 -1.37
N GLU A 36 2.33 -18.47 -0.14
CA GLU A 36 1.00 -18.02 0.26
C GLU A 36 0.93 -16.48 0.22
N PRO A 37 -0.10 -15.91 -0.45
CA PRO A 37 -0.21 -14.47 -0.57
C PRO A 37 -0.51 -13.85 0.79
N TYR A 38 0.16 -12.74 1.12
CA TYR A 38 -0.13 -11.95 2.31
C TYR A 38 -0.15 -10.46 1.99
N ILE A 39 -0.94 -9.74 2.79
CA ILE A 39 -0.90 -8.28 2.87
C ILE A 39 -0.89 -7.90 4.35
N THR A 40 0.12 -7.14 4.75
CA THR A 40 0.26 -6.60 6.10
C THR A 40 0.09 -5.10 6.04
N ILE A 41 -0.83 -4.56 6.83
CA ILE A 41 -1.07 -3.12 6.94
C ILE A 41 -0.67 -2.68 8.33
N SER A 42 0.25 -1.72 8.41
CA SER A 42 0.67 -1.09 9.65
C SER A 42 0.49 0.42 9.57
N ALA A 43 0.27 1.05 10.71
CA ALA A 43 0.23 2.49 10.81
C ALA A 43 0.84 2.94 12.12
N VAL A 44 1.70 3.97 12.04
CA VAL A 44 2.42 4.50 13.17
C VAL A 44 2.51 6.01 13.07
N GLN A 45 2.27 6.68 14.20
CA GLN A 45 2.55 8.10 14.32
C GLN A 45 4.00 8.27 14.80
N LYS A 46 4.83 8.90 13.98
CA LYS A 46 6.22 9.25 14.30
C LYS A 46 6.33 10.76 14.44
N GLY A 47 6.14 11.25 15.66
CA GLY A 47 6.06 12.68 15.95
C GLY A 47 4.88 13.33 15.22
N GLN A 48 5.19 14.24 14.31
CA GLN A 48 4.22 14.97 13.48
C GLN A 48 3.88 14.27 12.16
N PHE A 49 4.43 13.08 11.90
CA PHE A 49 4.12 12.29 10.70
C PHE A 49 3.22 11.11 11.06
N PHE A 50 2.19 10.89 10.25
CA PHE A 50 1.41 9.66 10.25
C PHE A 50 1.87 8.79 9.09
N MET A 51 2.49 7.66 9.39
CA MET A 51 3.04 6.74 8.41
C MET A 51 2.14 5.52 8.30
N ILE A 52 1.77 5.18 7.07
CA ILE A 52 1.05 3.96 6.71
C ILE A 52 2.02 3.12 5.90
N GLU A 53 2.15 1.85 6.27
CA GLU A 53 2.98 0.88 5.56
C GLU A 53 2.09 -0.28 5.14
N ILE A 54 2.15 -0.61 3.85
CA ILE A 54 1.46 -1.75 3.27
C ILE A 54 2.53 -2.64 2.66
N GLU A 55 2.69 -3.83 3.22
CA GLU A 55 3.63 -4.84 2.75
C GLU A 55 2.83 -5.98 2.14
N ASN A 56 3.31 -6.53 1.03
CA ASN A 56 2.67 -7.66 0.37
C ASN A 56 3.69 -8.67 -0.13
N SER A 57 3.27 -9.92 -0.26
CA SER A 57 4.05 -10.92 -0.98
C SER A 57 4.15 -10.56 -2.46
N CYS A 58 5.37 -10.45 -3.00
CA CYS A 58 5.61 -10.27 -4.43
C CYS A 58 6.87 -11.04 -4.88
N ASN A 59 6.90 -11.51 -6.12
CA ASN A 59 8.10 -12.12 -6.71
C ASN A 59 8.95 -11.05 -7.39
N LYS A 60 10.10 -10.70 -6.80
CA LYS A 60 11.02 -9.67 -7.33
C LYS A 60 11.58 -10.01 -8.72
N GLU A 61 11.57 -11.28 -9.12
CA GLU A 61 12.09 -11.72 -10.42
C GLU A 61 11.06 -11.59 -11.54
N GLN A 62 9.76 -11.48 -11.22
CA GLN A 62 8.70 -11.23 -12.19
C GLN A 62 8.48 -9.73 -12.39
N LYS A 63 9.55 -9.02 -12.77
CA LYS A 63 9.47 -7.62 -13.22
C LYS A 63 8.96 -7.56 -14.67
N LYS A 64 7.82 -8.21 -14.97
CA LYS A 64 7.09 -7.91 -16.21
C LYS A 64 6.35 -6.62 -15.92
N GLU A 65 6.85 -5.53 -16.50
CA GLU A 65 6.24 -4.21 -16.61
C GLU A 65 5.01 -4.06 -15.71
N SER A 66 5.25 -3.78 -14.43
CA SER A 66 4.17 -3.42 -13.52
C SER A 66 3.43 -2.29 -14.20
N VAL A 67 2.21 -2.53 -14.68
CA VAL A 67 1.39 -1.46 -15.25
C VAL A 67 1.11 -0.53 -14.07
N SER A 68 1.92 0.51 -13.98
CA SER A 68 1.80 1.49 -12.91
C SER A 68 0.43 2.13 -13.06
N GLY A 69 -0.45 1.86 -12.11
CA GLY A 69 -1.65 2.66 -11.95
C GLY A 69 -1.22 4.12 -11.78
N ILE A 70 -2.02 5.06 -12.29
CA ILE A 70 -1.71 6.49 -12.27
C ILE A 70 -1.52 7.08 -10.86
N GLY A 71 -1.88 6.34 -9.80
CA GLY A 71 -1.88 6.79 -8.41
C GLY A 71 -0.51 6.74 -7.71
N LEU A 72 0.38 5.79 -8.04
CA LEU A 72 1.70 5.63 -7.39
C LEU A 72 2.72 5.04 -8.38
N GLN A 73 3.71 5.84 -8.80
CA GLN A 73 4.70 5.46 -9.83
C GLN A 73 6.01 4.86 -9.29
N ASN A 74 6.16 4.70 -7.97
CA ASN A 74 7.38 4.17 -7.35
C ASN A 74 7.04 3.21 -6.22
N SER A 75 6.95 1.91 -6.51
CA SER A 75 6.90 0.86 -5.49
C SER A 75 7.51 -0.42 -6.05
N CYS A 76 8.79 -0.64 -5.73
CA CYS A 76 9.51 -1.90 -5.81
C CYS A 76 10.75 -1.83 -4.91
#